data_AF-A0AAE1FB97-F1
#
_entry.id   AF-A0AAE1FB97-F1
#
_cell.length_a   1.000
_cell.length_b   1.000
_cell.length_c   1.000
_cell.angle_alpha   90.00
_cell.angle_beta   90.00
_cell.angle_gamma   90.00
#
_symmetry.space_group_name_H-M   'P 1'
#
loop_
_entity.id
_entity.type
_entity.pdbx_description
1 polymer ?
#
loop_
_entity_poly.entity_id
_entity_poly.type
_entity_poly.pdbx_seq_one_letter_code
_entity_poly.pdbx_strand_id
1 'polypeptide(L)'
;MCHATDVRDDCYSARLRVLGVDVGDARDYVLNVENDKGADRYAVGLRVSEPVSMSTVIGIVIACLVLLVLVTLIVLYAFKTEKWCFSQKGKDICKWNRPSSNQVSPDGQKRCTPDRYTVPSVP
;
A
#
# COMPACT_ATOMS: atom_id res chain seq x y z
N MET A 1 -15.59 -48.62 -4.04
CA MET A 1 -16.89 -48.17 -4.59
C MET A 1 -17.81 -49.36 -4.61
N CYS A 2 -18.99 -49.29 -3.98
CA CYS A 2 -19.95 -50.40 -4.05
C CYS A 2 -20.52 -50.49 -5.47
N HIS A 3 -20.53 -51.70 -6.02
CA HIS A 3 -21.16 -51.97 -7.31
C HIS A 3 -22.65 -52.24 -7.12
N ALA A 4 -23.47 -51.79 -8.08
CA ALA A 4 -24.93 -51.91 -8.05
C ALA A 4 -25.47 -53.35 -8.13
N THR A 5 -24.60 -54.35 -8.28
CA THR A 5 -24.94 -55.78 -8.41
C THR A 5 -24.49 -56.62 -7.21
N ASP A 6 -24.31 -56.01 -6.04
CA ASP A 6 -24.17 -56.76 -4.79
C ASP A 6 -25.57 -56.93 -4.16
N VAL A 7 -26.09 -58.16 -4.20
CA VAL A 7 -27.41 -58.54 -3.67
C VAL A 7 -27.34 -58.74 -2.14
N ARG A 8 -26.21 -58.41 -1.50
CA ARG A 8 -26.07 -58.43 -0.04
C ARG A 8 -26.37 -57.04 0.51
N ASP A 9 -27.23 -56.96 1.52
CA ASP A 9 -27.62 -55.74 2.24
C ASP A 9 -26.46 -55.06 3.04
N ASP A 10 -25.20 -55.39 2.72
CA ASP A 10 -24.01 -55.04 3.50
C ASP A 10 -23.22 -53.84 2.95
N CYS A 11 -23.71 -53.16 1.90
CA CYS A 11 -23.11 -51.90 1.44
C CYS A 11 -23.84 -50.68 2.01
N TYR A 12 -23.17 -49.95 2.90
CA TYR A 12 -23.63 -48.68 3.44
C TYR A 12 -22.86 -47.50 2.80
N SER A 13 -23.58 -46.46 2.36
CA SER A 13 -22.99 -45.24 1.80
C SER A 13 -23.53 -44.00 2.51
N ALA A 14 -22.64 -43.28 3.20
CA ALA A 14 -22.93 -41.98 3.78
C ALA A 14 -22.24 -40.87 2.96
N ARG A 15 -22.89 -39.72 2.81
CA ARG A 15 -22.35 -38.55 2.09
C ARG A 15 -22.50 -37.29 2.92
N LEU A 16 -21.39 -36.65 3.24
CA LEU A 16 -21.37 -35.30 3.82
C LEU A 16 -21.22 -34.27 2.70
N ARG A 17 -22.10 -33.27 2.66
CA ARG A 17 -22.00 -32.12 1.74
C ARG A 17 -21.87 -30.85 2.56
N VAL A 18 -20.78 -30.12 2.38
CA VAL A 18 -20.56 -28.79 2.97
C VAL A 18 -20.92 -27.76 1.90
N LEU A 19 -21.90 -26.90 2.18
CA LEU A 19 -22.40 -25.87 1.25
C LEU A 19 -21.90 -24.50 1.70
N GLY A 20 -21.56 -23.63 0.76
CA GLY A 20 -21.15 -22.25 1.07
C GLY A 20 -19.90 -22.20 1.95
N VAL A 21 -18.86 -22.91 1.55
CA VAL A 21 -17.64 -23.10 2.35
C VAL A 21 -16.84 -21.80 2.47
N ASP A 22 -16.48 -21.43 3.70
CA ASP A 22 -15.60 -20.30 4.02
C ASP A 22 -14.22 -20.80 4.49
N VAL A 23 -13.19 -19.94 4.50
CA VAL A 23 -11.85 -20.30 5.06
C VAL A 23 -11.95 -20.81 6.49
N GLY A 24 -12.90 -20.30 7.27
CA GLY A 24 -13.15 -20.76 8.64
C GLY A 24 -13.60 -22.22 8.75
N ASP A 25 -14.05 -22.82 7.64
CA ASP A 25 -14.48 -24.22 7.59
C ASP A 25 -13.36 -25.20 7.23
N ALA A 26 -12.17 -24.69 6.91
CA ALA A 26 -10.98 -25.50 6.66
C ALA A 26 -10.54 -26.21 7.95
N ARG A 27 -10.99 -27.45 8.13
CA ARG A 27 -10.70 -28.28 9.29
C ARG A 27 -10.71 -29.77 8.93
N ASP A 28 -10.18 -30.59 9.83
CA ASP A 28 -10.24 -32.04 9.70
C ASP A 28 -11.60 -32.55 10.19
N TYR A 29 -12.35 -33.19 9.30
CA TYR A 29 -13.62 -33.83 9.60
C TYR A 29 -13.38 -35.30 9.91
N VAL A 30 -13.78 -35.73 11.10
CA VAL A 30 -13.64 -37.14 11.53
C VAL A 30 -14.94 -37.88 11.26
N LEU A 31 -14.86 -38.90 10.42
CA LEU A 31 -15.92 -39.89 10.20
C LEU A 31 -15.75 -41.02 11.21
N ASN A 32 -16.72 -41.19 12.10
CA ASN A 32 -16.77 -42.32 13.05
C ASN A 32 -17.85 -43.29 12.58
N VAL A 33 -17.46 -44.51 12.23
CA VAL A 33 -18.36 -45.58 11.76
C VAL A 33 -18.42 -46.63 12.86
N GLU A 34 -19.60 -46.85 13.43
CA GLU A 34 -19.81 -47.81 14.51
C GLU A 34 -20.84 -48.86 14.07
N ASN A 35 -20.55 -50.12 14.35
CA ASN A 35 -21.44 -51.26 14.14
C ASN A 35 -21.28 -52.25 15.31
N ASP A 36 -22.13 -53.27 15.39
CA ASP A 36 -22.08 -54.33 16.42
C ASP A 36 -20.73 -55.06 16.49
N LYS A 37 -19.92 -54.97 15.42
CA LYS A 37 -18.59 -55.59 15.32
C LYS A 37 -17.43 -54.66 15.71
N GLY A 38 -17.67 -53.38 15.96
CA GLY A 38 -16.61 -52.42 16.34
C GLY A 38 -16.81 -51.02 15.78
N ALA A 39 -15.81 -50.17 16.01
CA ALA A 39 -15.78 -48.77 15.61
C ALA A 39 -14.53 -48.48 14.78
N ASP A 40 -14.68 -47.73 13.69
CA ASP A 40 -13.59 -47.23 12.86
C ASP A 40 -13.67 -45.70 12.73
N ARG A 41 -12.50 -45.05 12.66
CA ARG A 41 -12.37 -43.59 12.63
C ARG A 41 -11.45 -43.16 11.51
N TYR A 42 -11.96 -42.31 10.63
CA TYR A 42 -11.21 -41.78 9.50
C TYR A 42 -11.30 -40.25 9.43
N ALA A 43 -10.15 -39.57 9.36
CA ALA A 43 -10.08 -38.12 9.26
C ALA A 43 -9.91 -37.67 7.80
N VAL A 44 -10.71 -36.70 7.38
CA VAL A 44 -10.67 -36.07 6.05
C VAL A 44 -10.41 -34.58 6.22
N GLY A 45 -9.28 -34.09 5.72
CA GLY A 45 -8.96 -32.67 5.75
C GLY A 45 -9.70 -31.88 4.67
N LEU A 46 -10.53 -30.92 5.08
CA LEU A 46 -11.12 -29.96 4.14
C LEU A 46 -10.18 -28.78 3.96
N ARG A 47 -9.76 -28.53 2.72
CA ARG A 47 -8.97 -27.35 2.34
C ARG A 47 -9.84 -26.44 1.50
N VAL A 48 -9.90 -25.18 1.88
CA VAL A 48 -10.74 -24.16 1.24
C VAL A 48 -9.81 -23.13 0.63
N SER A 49 -9.93 -22.94 -0.68
CA SER A 49 -9.18 -21.92 -1.42
C SER A 49 -10.16 -20.85 -1.87
N GLU A 50 -10.05 -19.65 -1.31
CA GLU A 50 -10.83 -18.52 -1.76
C GLU A 50 -10.19 -17.88 -2.99
N PRO A 51 -10.88 -17.88 -4.15
CA PRO A 51 -10.40 -17.13 -5.29
C PRO A 51 -10.51 -15.63 -5.00
N VAL A 52 -9.48 -14.88 -5.36
CA VAL A 52 -9.57 -13.41 -5.35
C VAL A 52 -10.71 -12.98 -6.26
N SER A 53 -11.61 -12.12 -5.74
CA SER A 53 -12.74 -11.63 -6.53
C SER A 53 -12.24 -10.81 -7.72
N MET A 54 -12.80 -11.09 -8.90
CA MET A 54 -12.49 -10.33 -10.12
C MET A 54 -12.80 -8.84 -9.97
N SER A 55 -13.80 -8.48 -9.15
CA SER A 55 -14.11 -7.08 -8.82
C SER A 55 -12.96 -6.38 -8.07
N THR A 56 -12.28 -7.09 -7.16
CA THR A 56 -11.11 -6.58 -6.44
C THR A 56 -9.95 -6.33 -7.39
N VAL A 57 -9.71 -7.27 -8.31
CA VAL A 57 -8.66 -7.12 -9.33
C VAL A 57 -8.91 -5.89 -10.20
N ILE A 58 -10.13 -5.74 -10.71
CA ILE A 58 -10.52 -4.59 -11.54
C ILE A 58 -10.36 -3.28 -10.76
N GLY A 59 -10.77 -3.25 -9.48
CA GLY A 59 -10.61 -2.08 -8.62
C GLY A 59 -9.15 -1.65 -8.47
N ILE A 60 -8.25 -2.60 -8.22
CA ILE A 60 -6.80 -2.31 -8.09
C ILE A 60 -6.25 -1.77 -9.41
N VAL A 61 -6.61 -2.37 -10.55
CA VAL A 61 -6.13 -1.92 -11.87
C VAL A 61 -6.55 -0.47 -12.13
N ILE A 62 -7.83 -0.14 -11.92
CA ILE A 62 -8.34 1.23 -12.11
C ILE A 62 -7.63 2.21 -11.16
N ALA A 63 -7.48 1.85 -9.89
CA ALA A 63 -6.79 2.67 -8.90
C ALA A 63 -5.34 2.96 -9.32
N CYS A 64 -4.61 1.95 -9.79
CA CYS A 64 -3.26 2.11 -10.30
C CYS A 64 -3.21 3.04 -11.52
N LEU A 65 -4.14 2.90 -12.47
CA LEU A 65 -4.20 3.76 -13.65
C LEU A 65 -4.44 5.23 -13.27
N VAL A 66 -5.40 5.49 -12.38
CA VAL A 66 -5.70 6.85 -11.90
C VAL A 66 -4.50 7.44 -11.16
N LEU A 67 -3.84 6.66 -10.31
CA LEU A 67 -2.67 7.10 -9.56
C LEU A 67 -1.50 7.44 -10.50
N LEU A 68 -1.26 6.62 -11.53
CA LEU A 68 -0.25 6.91 -12.55
C LEU A 68 -0.56 8.20 -13.32
N VAL A 69 -1.83 8.42 -13.70
CA VAL A 69 -2.26 9.67 -14.35
C VAL A 69 -2.05 10.87 -13.43
N LEU A 70 -2.41 10.77 -12.15
CA LEU A 70 -2.20 11.86 -11.19
C LEU A 70 -0.71 12.16 -11.00
N VAL A 71 0.12 11.14 -10.81
CA VAL A 71 1.57 11.31 -10.65
C VAL A 71 2.16 11.96 -11.89
N THR A 72 1.81 11.49 -13.09
CA THR A 72 2.31 12.10 -14.33
C THR A 72 1.84 13.54 -14.49
N LEU A 73 0.60 13.88 -14.14
CA LEU A 73 0.11 15.25 -14.13
C LEU A 73 0.86 16.13 -13.12
N ILE A 74 1.13 15.63 -11.91
CA ILE A 74 1.90 16.36 -10.89
C ILE A 74 3.33 16.60 -11.39
N VAL A 75 3.96 15.57 -11.96
CA VAL A 75 5.32 15.65 -12.49
C VAL A 75 5.37 16.64 -13.67
N LEU A 76 4.44 16.54 -14.62
CA LEU A 76 4.31 17.48 -15.73
C LEU A 76 4.00 18.89 -15.24
N TYR A 77 3.19 19.05 -14.20
CA TYR A 77 2.92 20.34 -13.59
C TYR A 77 4.18 20.89 -12.94
N ALA A 78 4.90 20.09 -12.16
CA ALA A 78 6.16 20.44 -11.52
C ALA A 78 7.22 20.87 -12.55
N PHE A 79 7.39 20.10 -13.63
CA PHE A 79 8.27 20.43 -14.75
C PHE A 79 7.76 21.64 -15.55
N LYS A 80 6.45 21.80 -15.77
CA LYS A 80 5.91 23.03 -16.37
C LYS A 80 6.16 24.24 -15.45
N THR A 81 6.17 24.02 -14.14
CA THR A 81 6.56 24.97 -13.11
C THR A 81 8.06 24.96 -12.82
N GLU A 82 8.94 24.61 -13.78
CA GLU A 82 10.38 24.97 -13.76
C GLU A 82 10.61 26.50 -13.66
N LYS A 83 9.55 27.31 -13.51
CA LYS A 83 9.56 28.72 -13.10
C LYS A 83 9.39 28.95 -11.58
N TRP A 84 9.12 27.93 -10.76
CA TRP A 84 8.79 28.06 -9.33
C TRP A 84 9.48 27.00 -8.45
N CYS A 85 10.79 26.84 -8.61
CA CYS A 85 11.71 26.45 -7.52
C CYS A 85 13.10 27.11 -7.66
N PHE A 86 13.20 28.23 -8.38
CA PHE A 86 14.38 29.10 -8.41
C PHE A 86 14.07 30.53 -7.90
N SER A 87 13.04 30.69 -7.06
CA SER A 87 12.76 31.96 -6.40
C SER A 87 12.67 31.75 -4.89
N GLN A 88 13.67 32.30 -4.21
CA GLN A 88 13.75 32.60 -2.78
C GLN A 88 13.82 31.41 -1.79
N LYS A 89 15.03 30.86 -1.66
CA LYS A 89 15.69 30.82 -0.34
C LYS A 89 17.13 31.35 -0.43
N GLY A 90 17.31 32.45 -1.15
CA GLY A 90 18.36 33.40 -0.80
C GLY A 90 17.89 34.08 0.48
N LYS A 91 18.60 33.87 1.59
CA LYS A 91 18.57 34.82 2.68
C LYS A 91 19.13 36.12 2.11
N ASP A 92 18.25 37.03 1.73
CA ASP A 92 18.60 38.40 1.36
C ASP A 92 19.05 39.14 2.63
N ILE A 93 20.22 38.81 3.18
CA ILE A 93 20.94 39.75 4.07
C ILE A 93 21.88 40.55 3.19
N CYS A 94 21.28 41.39 2.35
CA CYS A 94 21.87 42.63 1.83
C CYS A 94 20.72 43.62 1.69
N LYS A 95 20.24 44.16 2.82
CA LYS A 95 19.34 45.31 2.78
C LYS A 95 20.18 46.50 2.31
N TRP A 96 20.06 46.89 1.05
CA TRP A 96 20.64 48.14 0.56
C TRP A 96 19.89 49.29 1.23
N ASN A 97 20.40 49.80 2.36
CA ASN A 97 20.05 51.16 2.74
C ASN A 97 20.65 52.09 1.69
N ARG A 98 19.80 52.93 1.09
CA ARG A 98 20.20 53.94 0.09
C ARG A 98 21.30 54.82 0.72
N PRO A 99 22.54 54.83 0.20
CA PRO A 99 23.53 55.76 0.69
C PRO A 99 23.07 57.17 0.32
N SER A 100 23.02 58.06 1.32
CA SER A 100 22.93 59.49 1.07
C SER A 100 24.10 59.89 0.18
N SER A 101 23.82 60.67 -0.86
CA SER A 101 24.79 61.22 -1.80
C SER A 101 26.04 61.72 -1.07
N ASN A 102 27.22 61.26 -1.50
CA ASN A 102 28.55 61.91 -1.40
C ASN A 102 29.73 60.99 -1.06
N GLN A 103 29.77 59.73 -1.51
CA GLN A 103 31.04 59.00 -1.58
C GLN A 103 31.12 58.16 -2.86
N VAL A 104 31.81 58.68 -3.88
CA VAL A 104 32.21 57.94 -5.08
C VAL A 104 33.60 57.36 -4.79
N SER A 105 33.68 56.06 -4.55
CA SER A 105 34.94 55.31 -4.49
C SER A 105 35.40 55.00 -5.94
N PRO A 106 36.69 55.19 -6.29
CA PRO A 106 37.16 55.20 -7.69
C PRO A 106 37.24 53.81 -8.35
N ASP A 107 37.10 52.73 -7.59
CA ASP A 107 37.07 51.36 -8.12
C ASP A 107 35.65 50.81 -8.03
N GLY A 108 34.98 50.68 -9.16
CA GLY A 108 33.57 50.29 -9.31
C GLY A 108 33.18 48.87 -8.88
N GLN A 109 33.74 48.34 -7.79
CA GLN A 109 33.46 47.01 -7.26
C GLN A 109 32.58 47.10 -5.99
N LYS A 110 31.30 46.73 -6.10
CA LYS A 110 30.41 46.63 -4.94
C LYS A 110 30.76 45.40 -4.11
N ARG A 111 31.41 45.58 -2.95
CA ARG A 111 31.82 44.51 -2.03
C ARG A 111 30.79 44.39 -0.90
N CYS A 112 30.13 43.23 -0.80
CA CYS A 112 29.31 42.90 0.36
C CYS A 112 30.23 42.50 1.52
N THR A 113 30.24 43.26 2.60
CA THR A 113 30.88 42.87 3.87
C THR A 113 29.87 42.13 4.74
N PRO A 114 30.19 40.95 5.28
CA PRO A 114 29.27 40.24 6.15
C PRO A 114 29.17 40.96 7.51
N ASP A 115 27.95 41.31 7.91
CA ASP A 115 27.70 41.95 9.20
C ASP A 115 28.04 40.99 10.35
N ARG A 116 28.84 41.52 11.27
CA ARG A 116 29.24 40.90 12.55
C ARG A 116 27.98 40.53 13.35
N TYR A 117 27.82 39.25 13.69
CA TYR A 117 26.80 38.77 14.63
C TYR A 117 26.87 39.56 15.95
N THR A 118 25.81 40.29 16.28
CA THR A 118 25.61 40.87 17.62
C THR A 118 24.73 39.92 18.44
N VAL A 119 25.27 39.48 19.58
CA VAL A 119 24.63 38.53 20.52
C VAL A 119 23.51 39.26 21.29
N PRO A 120 22.32 38.67 21.49
CA PRO A 120 21.25 39.33 22.23
C PRO A 120 21.51 39.28 23.74
N SER A 121 21.40 40.44 24.40
CA SER A 121 21.36 40.56 25.86
C SER A 121 19.94 40.43 26.39
N VAL A 122 19.79 39.52 27.35
CA VAL A 122 18.58 39.13 28.10
C VAL A 122 18.20 40.21 29.13
N PRO A 123 16.90 40.48 29.35
CA PRO A 123 16.41 40.99 30.64
C PRO A 123 16.01 39.85 31.59
#